data_AF-A0A1F2V2W1-F1
#
_entry.id   AF-A0A1F2V2W1-F1
#
_cell.length_a   1.000
_cell.length_b   1.000
_cell.length_c   1.000
_cell.angle_alpha   90.00
_cell.angle_beta   90.00
_cell.angle_gamma   90.00
#
_symmetry.space_group_name_H-M   'P 1'
#
loop_
_entity.id
_entity.type
_entity.pdbx_description
1 polymer ?
#
loop_
_entity_poly.entity_id
_entity_poly.type
_entity_poly.pdbx_seq_one_letter_code
_entity_poly.pdbx_strand_id
1 'polypeptide(L)'
;MDDIVAAFAKSVNQQNCRIVNTPRLVFLCGGPTSEEPDPVSARDYFNRHLRNNHTGICERVLLAETINDWFRDDLFSDLLELEEYLADFSDVIILFVEGAGSFAELGAFARSDVLRPKTLAIISSEYSRKPSFIIDGPVLRLRRYNKELVRPYDWNAENVSDPLNLPVFQVMSEELVELLIQREQDSPQEEQLQLAQAAHGHTMLLLADLIDILGITLEKELMHCLSEWDLKLNRKQFTRYTYLLEKLTIIETIDFSGQTYYLSTGRPTFVRYDFLPGTRNRDRDRIKRLFRDTLRARDPKRAGVFERYLLRKEAVAPSHA
;
A
#
# COMPACT_ATOMS: atom_id res chain seq x y z
N MET A 1 8.88 -28.11 -10.63
CA MET A 1 7.88 -27.05 -10.90
C MET A 1 8.34 -26.14 -12.04
N ASP A 2 9.64 -25.97 -12.21
CA ASP A 2 10.28 -24.99 -13.08
C ASP A 2 9.75 -24.97 -14.53
N ASP A 3 9.54 -26.12 -15.20
CA ASP A 3 9.01 -26.16 -16.58
C ASP A 3 7.64 -25.49 -16.73
N ILE A 4 6.73 -25.71 -15.78
CA ILE A 4 5.37 -25.18 -15.87
C ILE A 4 5.32 -23.70 -15.51
N VAL A 5 6.19 -23.26 -14.60
CA VAL A 5 6.39 -21.84 -14.28
C VAL A 5 6.91 -21.10 -15.51
N ALA A 6 7.94 -21.64 -16.17
CA ALA A 6 8.51 -21.09 -17.40
C ALA A 6 7.46 -21.03 -18.53
N ALA A 7 6.68 -22.10 -18.71
CA ALA A 7 5.63 -22.15 -19.73
C ALA A 7 4.53 -21.10 -19.47
N PHE A 8 4.14 -20.90 -18.21
CA PHE A 8 3.19 -19.85 -17.84
C PHE A 8 3.77 -18.46 -18.13
N ALA A 9 4.96 -18.15 -17.63
CA ALA A 9 5.58 -16.84 -17.81
C ALA A 9 5.71 -16.46 -19.30
N LYS A 10 6.13 -17.40 -20.14
CA LYS A 10 6.26 -17.23 -21.60
C LYS A 10 4.92 -17.09 -22.33
N SER A 11 3.83 -17.53 -21.72
CA SER A 11 2.49 -17.41 -22.32
C SER A 11 1.84 -16.05 -22.08
N VAL A 12 2.32 -15.29 -21.09
CA VAL A 12 1.74 -14.00 -20.69
C VAL A 12 2.17 -12.90 -21.66
N ASN A 13 1.21 -12.05 -22.03
CA ASN A 13 1.47 -10.80 -22.74
C ASN A 13 1.44 -9.64 -21.74
N GLN A 14 2.60 -9.38 -21.14
CA GLN A 14 2.79 -8.41 -20.05
C GLN A 14 2.39 -6.98 -20.42
N GLN A 15 2.51 -6.59 -21.70
CA GLN A 15 2.18 -5.24 -22.17
C GLN A 15 0.67 -4.94 -22.09
N ASN A 16 -0.14 -6.00 -22.12
CA ASN A 16 -1.60 -5.94 -22.10
C ASN A 16 -2.19 -6.31 -20.73
N CYS A 17 -1.35 -6.74 -19.77
CA CYS A 17 -1.79 -6.96 -18.41
C CYS A 17 -2.24 -5.65 -17.75
N ARG A 18 -3.21 -5.77 -16.83
CA ARG A 18 -3.75 -4.63 -16.09
C ARG A 18 -3.68 -4.87 -14.59
N ILE A 19 -3.39 -3.81 -13.83
CA ILE A 19 -3.68 -3.77 -12.40
C ILE A 19 -5.18 -3.56 -12.26
N VAL A 20 -5.86 -4.42 -11.51
CA VAL A 20 -7.33 -4.38 -11.36
C VAL A 20 -7.78 -4.14 -9.92
N ASN A 21 -6.87 -4.23 -8.96
CA ASN A 21 -7.10 -3.83 -7.58
C ASN A 21 -5.81 -3.24 -7.02
N THR A 22 -5.94 -2.20 -6.22
CA THR A 22 -4.85 -1.61 -5.43
C THR A 22 -5.33 -1.48 -3.98
N PRO A 23 -4.43 -1.53 -2.98
CA PRO A 23 -4.83 -1.36 -1.58
C PRO A 23 -5.50 -0.01 -1.26
N ARG A 24 -5.23 1.02 -2.07
CA ARG A 24 -5.78 2.39 -1.93
C ARG A 24 -5.65 2.91 -0.49
N LEU A 25 -4.45 2.83 0.06
CA LEU A 25 -4.20 3.22 1.44
C LEU A 25 -4.39 4.73 1.63
N VAL A 26 -4.83 5.12 2.83
CA VAL A 26 -4.88 6.51 3.29
C VAL A 26 -3.81 6.68 4.35
N PHE A 27 -2.71 7.35 4.00
CA PHE A 27 -1.65 7.59 4.98
C PHE A 27 -2.02 8.79 5.82
N LEU A 28 -1.98 8.61 7.13
CA LEU A 28 -2.42 9.61 8.09
C LEU A 28 -1.24 10.05 8.95
N CYS A 29 -0.66 11.19 8.56
CA CYS A 29 0.55 11.78 9.12
C CYS A 29 0.24 13.08 9.87
N GLY A 30 1.03 13.43 10.88
CA GLY A 30 0.79 14.65 11.69
C GLY A 30 1.12 14.50 13.17
N GLY A 31 0.42 15.26 14.02
CA GLY A 31 0.57 15.25 15.47
C GLY A 31 0.14 13.92 16.10
N PRO A 32 0.44 13.66 17.38
CA PRO A 32 0.26 12.33 17.99
C PRO A 32 -1.21 11.87 17.98
N THR A 33 -1.44 10.57 18.02
CA THR A 33 -2.75 9.97 18.35
C THR A 33 -2.78 9.48 19.79
N SER A 34 -3.96 9.38 20.39
CA SER A 34 -4.13 8.88 21.76
C SER A 34 -5.40 8.03 21.88
N GLU A 35 -5.44 7.17 22.91
CA GLU A 35 -6.68 6.47 23.31
C GLU A 35 -7.40 7.20 24.46
N GLU A 36 -6.83 8.27 25.01
CA GLU A 36 -7.47 9.11 26.04
C GLU A 36 -8.76 9.75 25.51
N PRO A 37 -9.77 10.11 26.34
CA PRO A 37 -11.06 10.60 25.83
C PRO A 37 -10.98 11.82 24.91
N ASP A 38 -10.10 12.77 25.26
CA ASP A 38 -9.95 14.02 24.53
C ASP A 38 -8.90 13.89 23.40
N PRO A 39 -9.16 14.50 22.23
CA PRO A 39 -8.23 14.49 21.11
C PRO A 39 -6.96 15.27 21.46
N VAL A 40 -5.80 14.69 21.16
CA VAL A 40 -4.49 15.33 21.42
C VAL A 40 -3.91 16.07 20.21
N SER A 41 -4.53 15.95 19.04
CA SER A 41 -4.18 16.64 17.81
C SER A 41 -5.37 16.71 16.83
N ALA A 42 -5.27 17.51 15.78
CA ALA A 42 -6.27 17.54 14.71
C ALA A 42 -6.31 16.19 13.96
N ARG A 43 -5.13 15.57 13.76
CA ARG A 43 -5.04 14.21 13.21
C ARG A 43 -5.75 13.18 14.09
N ASP A 44 -5.56 13.26 15.41
CA ASP A 44 -6.19 12.35 16.37
C ASP A 44 -7.71 12.46 16.34
N TYR A 45 -8.24 13.68 16.29
CA TYR A 45 -9.67 13.90 16.12
C TYR A 45 -10.19 13.22 14.85
N PHE A 46 -9.53 13.45 13.71
CA PHE A 46 -9.95 12.86 12.44
C PHE A 46 -9.84 11.32 12.45
N ASN A 47 -8.77 10.76 13.01
CA ASN A 47 -8.59 9.31 13.17
C ASN A 47 -9.75 8.69 13.97
N ARG A 48 -10.12 9.30 15.09
CA ARG A 48 -11.27 8.85 15.91
C ARG A 48 -12.59 8.99 15.16
N HIS A 49 -12.76 10.08 14.42
CA HIS A 49 -13.94 10.29 13.59
C HIS A 49 -14.09 9.16 12.56
N LEU A 50 -13.01 8.77 11.88
CA LEU A 50 -13.01 7.62 10.95
C LEU A 50 -13.33 6.30 11.67
N ARG A 51 -12.67 6.01 12.80
CA ARG A 51 -12.90 4.78 13.59
C ARG A 51 -14.36 4.64 14.03
N ASN A 52 -14.98 5.74 14.44
CA ASN A 52 -16.33 5.72 15.02
C ASN A 52 -17.45 5.76 13.97
N ASN A 53 -17.23 6.43 12.83
CA ASN A 53 -18.29 6.72 11.87
C ASN A 53 -18.08 6.11 10.48
N HIS A 54 -16.83 5.76 10.11
CA HIS A 54 -16.46 5.35 8.75
C HIS A 54 -15.50 4.15 8.74
N THR A 55 -15.91 3.03 9.32
CA THR A 55 -15.08 1.83 9.47
C THR A 55 -14.48 1.33 8.15
N GLY A 56 -15.22 1.36 7.05
CA GLY A 56 -14.70 0.94 5.73
C GLY A 56 -13.58 1.84 5.17
N ILE A 57 -13.56 3.13 5.51
CA ILE A 57 -12.42 4.00 5.19
C ILE A 57 -11.29 3.72 6.17
N CYS A 58 -11.61 3.55 7.45
CA CYS A 58 -10.65 3.29 8.52
C CYS A 58 -9.82 2.02 8.27
N GLU A 59 -10.38 0.98 7.65
CA GLU A 59 -9.66 -0.25 7.28
C GLU A 59 -8.51 -0.01 6.29
N ARG A 60 -8.55 1.08 5.52
CA ARG A 60 -7.49 1.47 4.59
C ARG A 60 -6.52 2.50 5.17
N VAL A 61 -6.73 2.97 6.41
CA VAL A 61 -5.87 3.97 7.05
C VAL A 61 -4.59 3.31 7.54
N LEU A 62 -3.46 3.89 7.18
CA LEU A 62 -2.15 3.53 7.72
C LEU A 62 -1.56 4.73 8.47
N LEU A 63 -1.34 4.57 9.78
CA LEU A 63 -0.78 5.61 10.63
C LEU A 63 0.73 5.70 10.44
N ALA A 64 1.28 6.93 10.52
CA ALA A 64 2.72 7.18 10.43
C ALA A 64 3.52 6.35 11.46
N GLU A 65 3.01 6.17 12.68
CA GLU A 65 3.62 5.35 13.72
C GLU A 65 3.78 3.89 13.28
N THR A 66 2.78 3.33 12.60
CA THR A 66 2.86 1.97 12.07
C THR A 66 3.93 1.85 10.98
N ILE A 67 4.08 2.88 10.13
CA ILE A 67 5.13 2.92 9.11
C ILE A 67 6.52 3.00 9.76
N ASN A 68 6.67 3.82 10.80
CA ASN A 68 7.92 3.94 11.56
C ASN A 68 8.35 2.60 12.16
N ASP A 69 7.42 1.81 12.68
CA ASP A 69 7.68 0.46 13.20
C ASP A 69 8.10 -0.54 12.11
N TRP A 70 7.88 -0.21 10.84
CA TRP A 70 8.31 -1.02 9.69
C TRP A 70 9.68 -0.56 9.14
N PHE A 71 10.22 0.56 9.61
CA PHE A 71 11.53 1.00 9.18
C PHE A 71 12.62 0.06 9.70
N ARG A 72 13.44 -0.43 8.78
CA ARG A 72 14.69 -1.12 9.11
C ARG A 72 15.82 -0.58 8.25
N ASP A 73 16.91 -0.20 8.89
CA ASP A 73 18.09 0.41 8.28
C ASP A 73 18.92 -0.56 7.42
N ASP A 74 18.75 -1.88 7.62
CA ASP A 74 19.28 -2.92 6.74
C ASP A 74 18.56 -2.98 5.38
N LEU A 75 17.27 -2.63 5.37
CA LEU A 75 16.43 -2.66 4.19
C LEU A 75 16.37 -1.31 3.50
N PHE A 76 16.07 -0.23 4.21
CA PHE A 76 15.85 1.11 3.66
C PHE A 76 16.94 2.08 4.14
N SER A 77 17.36 3.03 3.28
CA SER A 77 18.38 4.01 3.65
C SER A 77 17.90 4.96 4.74
N ASP A 78 16.62 5.30 4.68
CA ASP A 78 15.94 6.22 5.59
C ASP A 78 14.43 5.98 5.51
N LEU A 79 13.69 6.65 6.40
CA LEU A 79 12.24 6.55 6.46
C LEU A 79 11.56 7.08 5.18
N LEU A 80 12.16 8.06 4.52
CA LEU A 80 11.62 8.65 3.30
C LEU A 80 11.63 7.64 2.15
N GLU A 81 12.69 6.84 2.00
CA GLU A 81 12.74 5.74 1.02
C GLU A 81 11.60 4.73 1.28
N LEU A 82 11.34 4.38 2.55
CA LEU A 82 10.23 3.49 2.91
C LEU A 82 8.87 4.10 2.52
N GLU A 83 8.65 5.37 2.86
CA GLU A 83 7.41 6.08 2.53
C GLU A 83 7.20 6.22 1.03
N GLU A 84 8.26 6.46 0.24
CA GLU A 84 8.19 6.50 -1.23
C GLU A 84 7.75 5.15 -1.83
N TYR A 85 8.22 4.03 -1.28
CA TYR A 85 7.76 2.70 -1.72
C TYR A 85 6.29 2.46 -1.36
N LEU A 86 5.90 2.84 -0.15
CA LEU A 86 4.55 2.66 0.37
C LEU A 86 3.54 3.60 -0.32
N ALA A 87 3.99 4.76 -0.78
CA ALA A 87 3.18 5.72 -1.50
C ALA A 87 2.56 5.13 -2.76
N ASP A 88 3.19 4.16 -3.44
CA ASP A 88 2.60 3.50 -4.61
C ASP A 88 1.29 2.76 -4.29
N PHE A 89 1.08 2.33 -3.05
CA PHE A 89 -0.18 1.73 -2.59
C PHE A 89 -1.19 2.76 -2.08
N SER A 90 -0.77 4.01 -1.91
CA SER A 90 -1.60 5.08 -1.36
C SER A 90 -2.46 5.74 -2.42
N ASP A 91 -3.72 5.96 -2.06
CA ASP A 91 -4.59 6.90 -2.77
C ASP A 91 -4.25 8.35 -2.40
N VAL A 92 -4.08 8.61 -1.10
CA VAL A 92 -3.73 9.94 -0.58
C VAL A 92 -2.92 9.84 0.72
N ILE A 93 -2.04 10.80 0.93
CA ILE A 93 -1.31 11.04 2.17
C ILE A 93 -1.90 12.31 2.77
N ILE A 94 -2.67 12.19 3.85
CA ILE A 94 -3.22 13.33 4.59
C ILE A 94 -2.21 13.71 5.66
N LEU A 95 -1.59 14.87 5.48
CA LEU A 95 -0.57 15.40 6.39
C LEU A 95 -1.15 16.58 7.17
N PHE A 96 -1.41 16.37 8.46
CA PHE A 96 -1.77 17.43 9.39
C PHE A 96 -0.51 18.18 9.83
N VAL A 97 -0.40 19.43 9.39
CA VAL A 97 0.76 20.30 9.63
C VAL A 97 0.56 21.00 10.98
N GLU A 98 0.94 20.32 12.06
CA GLU A 98 0.60 20.71 13.43
C GLU A 98 1.73 20.48 14.46
N GLY A 99 2.95 20.19 14.00
CA GLY A 99 4.10 19.98 14.89
C GLY A 99 5.42 19.75 14.16
N ALA A 100 6.52 19.67 14.93
CA ALA A 100 7.89 19.60 14.41
C ALA A 100 8.11 18.47 13.39
N GLY A 101 7.60 17.25 13.66
CA GLY A 101 7.66 16.12 12.73
C GLY A 101 6.94 16.42 11.42
N SER A 102 5.68 16.85 11.49
CA SER A 102 4.88 17.20 10.32
C SER A 102 5.44 18.37 9.49
N PHE A 103 6.18 19.31 10.11
CA PHE A 103 6.88 20.36 9.36
C PHE A 103 8.05 19.80 8.55
N ALA A 104 8.78 18.83 9.11
CA ALA A 104 9.86 18.14 8.40
C ALA A 104 9.31 17.29 7.26
N GLU A 105 8.27 16.48 7.53
CA GLU A 105 7.54 15.69 6.52
C GLU A 105 7.01 16.57 5.39
N LEU A 106 6.37 17.70 5.71
CA LEU A 106 5.86 18.64 4.71
C LEU A 106 6.97 19.11 3.76
N GLY A 107 8.15 19.41 4.30
CA GLY A 107 9.34 19.77 3.52
C GLY A 107 9.81 18.64 2.61
N ALA A 108 9.95 17.44 3.16
CA ALA A 108 10.42 16.25 2.44
C ALA A 108 9.44 15.81 1.35
N PHE A 109 8.14 15.72 1.68
CA PHE A 109 7.09 15.25 0.80
C PHE A 109 6.85 16.23 -0.34
N ALA A 110 6.85 17.54 -0.07
CA ALA A 110 6.74 18.54 -1.12
C ALA A 110 7.94 18.51 -2.09
N ARG A 111 9.09 17.96 -1.69
CA ARG A 111 10.29 17.84 -2.56
C ARG A 111 10.30 16.53 -3.35
N SER A 112 9.79 15.43 -2.81
CA SER A 112 9.74 14.14 -3.51
C SER A 112 8.76 14.17 -4.67
N ASP A 113 9.17 13.71 -5.85
CA ASP A 113 8.28 13.62 -7.02
C ASP A 113 7.27 12.47 -6.89
N VAL A 114 7.51 11.52 -5.98
CA VAL A 114 6.62 10.39 -5.68
C VAL A 114 5.57 10.79 -4.65
N LEU A 115 5.97 11.48 -3.58
CA LEU A 115 5.07 11.82 -2.47
C LEU A 115 4.25 13.09 -2.75
N ARG A 116 4.87 14.15 -3.31
CA ARG A 116 4.20 15.43 -3.62
C ARG A 116 2.84 15.28 -4.30
N PRO A 117 2.66 14.45 -5.35
CA PRO A 117 1.34 14.31 -6.00
C PRO A 117 0.26 13.71 -5.11
N LYS A 118 0.64 13.01 -4.04
CA LYS A 118 -0.28 12.29 -3.13
C LYS A 118 -0.49 13.02 -1.80
N THR A 119 0.32 14.03 -1.48
CA THR A 119 0.24 14.75 -0.20
C THR A 119 -0.84 15.84 -0.20
N LEU A 120 -1.90 15.60 0.57
CA LEU A 120 -2.89 16.60 0.97
C LEU A 120 -2.47 17.22 2.31
N ALA A 121 -1.98 18.46 2.27
CA ALA A 121 -1.57 19.19 3.47
C ALA A 121 -2.77 19.89 4.13
N ILE A 122 -3.05 19.53 5.37
CA ILE A 122 -4.05 20.16 6.23
C ILE A 122 -3.32 21.16 7.13
N ILE A 123 -3.61 22.44 6.99
CA ILE A 123 -2.82 23.50 7.63
C ILE A 123 -3.70 24.48 8.42
N SER A 124 -3.24 24.88 9.60
CA SER A 124 -3.90 25.97 10.32
C SER A 124 -3.72 27.29 9.57
N SER A 125 -4.79 28.05 9.43
CA SER A 125 -4.80 29.39 8.84
C SER A 125 -3.91 30.36 9.62
N GLU A 126 -3.60 30.07 10.88
CA GLU A 126 -2.66 30.83 11.70
C GLU A 126 -1.27 30.94 11.07
N TYR A 127 -0.79 29.86 10.44
CA TYR A 127 0.50 29.85 9.76
C TYR A 127 0.53 30.78 8.53
N SER A 128 -0.63 31.09 7.95
CA SER A 128 -0.75 32.01 6.80
C SER A 128 -0.85 33.48 7.20
N ARG A 129 -0.99 33.80 8.49
CA ARG A 129 -1.12 35.20 8.97
C ARG A 129 0.18 36.00 8.84
N LYS A 130 1.33 35.33 8.75
CA LYS A 130 2.65 35.96 8.60
C LYS A 130 3.51 35.18 7.58
N PRO A 131 4.37 35.85 6.81
CA PRO A 131 5.35 35.17 5.97
C PRO A 131 6.22 34.21 6.80
N SER A 132 6.39 33.00 6.32
CA SER A 132 7.18 31.97 6.98
C SER A 132 7.73 30.97 5.97
N PHE A 133 8.81 30.28 6.33
CA PHE A 133 9.37 29.26 5.45
C PHE A 133 8.37 28.12 5.18
N ILE A 134 7.47 27.82 6.13
CA ILE A 134 6.40 26.82 5.94
C ILE A 134 5.51 27.21 4.76
N ILE A 135 5.02 28.47 4.75
CA ILE A 135 4.11 28.96 3.73
C ILE A 135 4.82 29.20 2.39
N ASP A 136 5.94 29.92 2.40
CA ASP A 136 6.63 30.36 1.18
C ASP A 136 7.50 29.24 0.56
N GLY A 137 7.78 28.19 1.32
CA GLY A 137 8.53 27.01 0.89
C GLY A 137 7.63 25.85 0.46
N PRO A 138 7.47 24.81 1.29
CA PRO A 138 6.81 23.58 0.87
C PRO A 138 5.31 23.73 0.60
N VAL A 139 4.58 24.57 1.33
CA VAL A 139 3.16 24.84 1.04
C VAL A 139 3.00 25.50 -0.33
N LEU A 140 3.79 26.53 -0.64
CA LEU A 140 3.77 27.18 -1.95
C LEU A 140 4.13 26.19 -3.07
N ARG A 141 5.08 25.27 -2.82
CA ARG A 141 5.44 24.22 -3.77
C ARG A 141 4.28 23.25 -4.04
N LEU A 142 3.60 22.76 -3.01
CA LEU A 142 2.40 21.92 -3.16
C LEU A 142 1.31 22.67 -3.92
N ARG A 143 1.01 23.90 -3.52
CA ARG A 143 -0.02 24.74 -4.16
C ARG A 143 0.27 25.03 -5.64
N ARG A 144 1.55 25.20 -6.01
CA ARG A 144 1.98 25.36 -7.42
C ARG A 144 1.85 24.08 -8.22
N TYR A 145 2.03 22.92 -7.59
CA TYR A 145 1.81 21.63 -8.23
C TYR A 145 0.32 21.38 -8.46
N ASN A 146 -0.48 21.50 -7.39
CA ASN A 146 -1.94 21.46 -7.44
C ASN A 146 -2.50 22.20 -6.22
N LYS A 147 -3.28 23.26 -6.45
CA LYS A 147 -3.86 24.07 -5.38
C LYS A 147 -4.78 23.28 -4.44
N GLU A 148 -5.41 22.22 -4.93
CA GLU A 148 -6.35 21.39 -4.16
C GLU A 148 -5.64 20.49 -3.13
N LEU A 149 -4.30 20.39 -3.20
CA LEU A 149 -3.47 19.64 -2.24
C LEU A 149 -3.14 20.42 -0.95
N VAL A 150 -3.65 21.64 -0.80
CA VAL A 150 -3.45 22.44 0.43
C VAL A 150 -4.82 22.91 0.92
N ARG A 151 -5.23 22.44 2.10
CA ARG A 151 -6.50 22.81 2.73
C ARG A 151 -6.27 23.56 4.05
N PRO A 152 -6.53 24.88 4.07
CA PRO A 152 -6.46 25.66 5.29
C PRO A 152 -7.74 25.55 6.12
N TYR A 153 -7.60 25.44 7.45
CA TYR A 153 -8.71 25.54 8.40
C TYR A 153 -8.31 26.46 9.57
N ASP A 154 -9.25 27.15 10.21
CA ASP A 154 -8.94 28.15 11.25
C ASP A 154 -9.03 27.53 12.66
N TRP A 155 -8.10 26.63 12.99
CA TRP A 155 -7.95 26.10 14.35
C TRP A 155 -6.73 26.71 15.05
N ASN A 156 -6.80 26.82 16.37
CA ASN A 156 -5.71 27.22 17.25
C ASN A 156 -4.68 26.09 17.31
N ALA A 157 -3.59 26.23 16.56
CA ALA A 157 -2.55 25.20 16.47
C ALA A 157 -1.63 25.18 17.69
N GLU A 158 -1.59 26.27 18.47
CA GLU A 158 -0.80 26.38 19.70
C GLU A 158 -1.50 25.72 20.89
N ASN A 159 -2.83 25.65 20.88
CA ASN A 159 -3.64 25.02 21.92
C ASN A 159 -4.73 24.13 21.31
N VAL A 160 -4.43 22.85 21.12
CA VAL A 160 -5.37 21.86 20.58
C VAL A 160 -6.65 21.75 21.41
N SER A 161 -6.54 21.91 22.74
CA SER A 161 -7.67 21.84 23.69
C SER A 161 -8.55 23.09 23.70
N ASP A 162 -8.29 24.09 22.85
CA ASP A 162 -9.17 25.25 22.68
C ASP A 162 -10.58 24.77 22.26
N PRO A 163 -11.64 25.09 23.04
CA PRO A 163 -13.01 24.69 22.70
C PRO A 163 -13.48 25.17 21.33
N LEU A 164 -12.88 26.24 20.77
CA LEU A 164 -13.19 26.74 19.44
C LEU A 164 -12.67 25.82 18.31
N ASN A 165 -11.72 24.93 18.60
CA ASN A 165 -11.22 23.96 17.63
C ASN A 165 -12.26 22.87 17.31
N LEU A 166 -13.12 22.52 18.27
CA LEU A 166 -14.04 21.39 18.11
C LEU A 166 -14.99 21.54 16.90
N PRO A 167 -15.70 22.68 16.71
CA PRO A 167 -16.50 22.90 15.50
C PRO A 167 -15.68 22.84 14.21
N VAL A 168 -14.44 23.34 14.23
CA VAL A 168 -13.55 23.34 13.05
C VAL A 168 -13.13 21.92 12.71
N PHE A 169 -12.75 21.12 13.71
CA PHE A 169 -12.37 19.72 13.51
C PHE A 169 -13.52 18.85 13.03
N GLN A 170 -14.75 19.12 13.48
CA GLN A 170 -15.94 18.43 12.99
C GLN A 170 -16.13 18.68 11.48
N VAL A 171 -16.20 19.95 11.07
CA VAL A 171 -16.37 20.32 9.65
C VAL A 171 -15.23 19.78 8.80
N MET A 172 -13.98 19.96 9.25
CA MET A 172 -12.80 19.42 8.57
C MET A 172 -12.90 17.90 8.38
N SER A 173 -13.35 17.16 9.40
CA SER A 173 -13.46 15.70 9.30
C SER A 173 -14.52 15.28 8.28
N GLU A 174 -15.67 15.94 8.26
CA GLU A 174 -16.74 15.69 7.29
C GLU A 174 -16.25 15.96 5.86
N GLU A 175 -15.60 17.11 5.62
CA GLU A 175 -15.04 17.47 4.31
C GLU A 175 -13.93 16.52 3.83
N LEU A 176 -13.11 15.98 4.74
CA LEU A 176 -12.06 15.02 4.41
C LEU A 176 -12.66 13.64 4.10
N VAL A 177 -13.70 13.21 4.82
CA VAL A 177 -14.45 11.99 4.49
C VAL A 177 -15.07 12.09 3.10
N GLU A 178 -15.73 13.20 2.80
CA GLU A 178 -16.32 13.43 1.46
C GLU A 178 -15.27 13.37 0.35
N LEU A 179 -14.08 13.96 0.58
CA LEU A 179 -12.96 13.84 -0.34
C LEU A 179 -12.54 12.37 -0.54
N LEU A 180 -12.42 11.59 0.53
CA LEU A 180 -11.99 10.19 0.44
C LEU A 180 -13.01 9.33 -0.31
N ILE A 181 -14.30 9.57 -0.09
CA ILE A 181 -15.40 8.90 -0.82
C ILE A 181 -15.35 9.27 -2.30
N GLN A 182 -15.20 10.56 -2.62
CA GLN A 182 -15.16 11.03 -4.00
C GLN A 182 -13.95 10.46 -4.75
N ARG A 183 -12.78 10.44 -4.12
CA ARG A 183 -11.57 9.84 -4.71
C ARG A 183 -11.72 8.36 -4.99
N GLU A 184 -12.38 7.62 -4.10
CA GLU A 184 -12.64 6.20 -4.32
C GLU A 184 -13.54 5.95 -5.53
N GLN A 185 -14.56 6.80 -5.72
CA GLN A 185 -15.49 6.75 -6.86
C GLN A 185 -14.81 7.14 -8.19
N ASP A 186 -13.94 8.16 -8.16
CA ASP A 186 -13.25 8.67 -9.35
C ASP A 186 -12.03 7.84 -9.76
N SER A 187 -11.54 6.99 -8.86
CA SER A 187 -10.32 6.21 -9.08
C SER A 187 -10.51 5.17 -10.19
N PRO A 188 -9.51 5.01 -11.09
CA PRO A 188 -9.61 4.08 -12.20
C PRO A 188 -9.88 2.65 -11.72
N GLN A 189 -10.77 1.96 -12.45
CA GLN A 189 -11.08 0.55 -12.20
C GLN A 189 -9.93 -0.37 -12.61
N GLU A 190 -9.17 0.02 -13.62
CA GLU A 190 -7.98 -0.70 -14.07
C GLU A 190 -6.89 0.27 -14.51
N GLU A 191 -5.64 -0.11 -14.28
CA GLU A 191 -4.45 0.61 -14.73
C GLU A 191 -3.59 -0.27 -15.61
N GLN A 192 -2.83 0.32 -16.54
CA GLN A 192 -1.84 -0.46 -17.29
C GLN A 192 -0.77 -0.98 -16.35
N LEU A 193 -0.45 -2.27 -16.43
CA LEU A 193 0.71 -2.81 -15.72
C LEU A 193 1.97 -2.11 -16.23
N GLN A 194 2.77 -1.58 -15.30
CA GLN A 194 4.01 -0.89 -15.61
C GLN A 194 5.15 -1.64 -14.93
N LEU A 195 6.09 -2.13 -15.73
CA LEU A 195 7.25 -2.91 -15.26
C LEU A 195 8.53 -2.08 -15.34
N ALA A 196 8.43 -0.78 -15.04
CA ALA A 196 9.59 0.10 -14.95
C ALA A 196 10.29 -0.08 -13.60
N GLN A 197 11.60 0.19 -13.55
CA GLN A 197 12.40 0.06 -12.32
C GLN A 197 11.88 0.89 -11.15
N ALA A 198 11.18 2.01 -11.44
CA ALA A 198 10.58 2.92 -10.47
C ALA A 198 9.12 2.58 -10.12
N ALA A 199 8.48 1.63 -10.80
CA ALA A 199 7.09 1.23 -10.53
C ALA A 199 7.06 0.12 -9.45
N HIS A 200 7.46 0.49 -8.24
CA HIS A 200 7.63 -0.44 -7.13
C HIS A 200 6.31 -1.14 -6.76
N GLY A 201 5.22 -0.38 -6.63
CA GLY A 201 3.89 -0.90 -6.32
C GLY A 201 3.37 -1.89 -7.35
N HIS A 202 3.45 -1.57 -8.64
CA HIS A 202 3.00 -2.48 -9.70
C HIS A 202 3.78 -3.80 -9.69
N THR A 203 5.08 -3.73 -9.43
CA THR A 203 5.92 -4.93 -9.28
C THR A 203 5.53 -5.76 -8.05
N MET A 204 5.28 -5.10 -6.91
CA MET A 204 4.84 -5.77 -5.69
C MET A 204 3.46 -6.44 -5.86
N LEU A 205 2.50 -5.77 -6.50
CA LEU A 205 1.19 -6.33 -6.80
C LEU A 205 1.27 -7.52 -7.76
N LEU A 206 2.16 -7.46 -8.75
CA LEU A 206 2.44 -8.58 -9.63
C LEU A 206 3.07 -9.76 -8.88
N LEU A 207 4.02 -9.51 -7.98
CA LEU A 207 4.59 -10.54 -7.12
C LEU A 207 3.52 -11.20 -6.24
N ALA A 208 2.67 -10.41 -5.59
CA ALA A 208 1.56 -10.92 -4.79
C ALA A 208 0.61 -11.81 -5.63
N ASP A 209 0.27 -11.39 -6.85
CA ASP A 209 -0.61 -12.15 -7.72
C ASP A 209 0.05 -13.44 -8.25
N LEU A 210 1.34 -13.40 -8.56
CA LEU A 210 2.14 -14.59 -8.89
C LEU A 210 2.17 -15.59 -7.74
N ILE A 211 2.40 -15.11 -6.51
CA ILE A 211 2.39 -15.93 -5.29
C ILE A 211 1.03 -16.62 -5.14
N ASP A 212 -0.08 -15.90 -5.34
CA ASP A 212 -1.42 -16.47 -5.30
C ASP A 212 -1.64 -17.51 -6.41
N ILE A 213 -1.21 -17.22 -7.64
CA ILE A 213 -1.40 -18.12 -8.79
C ILE A 213 -0.69 -19.45 -8.59
N LEU A 214 0.56 -19.38 -8.18
CA LEU A 214 1.44 -20.53 -7.98
C LEU A 214 1.14 -21.27 -6.65
N GLY A 215 0.50 -20.59 -5.69
CA GLY A 215 -0.05 -21.16 -4.45
C GLY A 215 0.92 -21.11 -3.28
N ILE A 216 1.93 -21.98 -3.29
CA ILE A 216 3.07 -21.94 -2.38
C ILE A 216 4.29 -21.72 -3.27
N THR A 217 5.13 -20.71 -3.04
CA THR A 217 6.16 -20.25 -3.99
C THR A 217 7.55 -20.14 -3.42
N LEU A 218 8.56 -20.29 -4.29
CA LEU A 218 9.97 -20.05 -3.98
C LEU A 218 10.44 -18.75 -4.64
N GLU A 219 11.41 -18.07 -4.01
CA GLU A 219 12.07 -16.88 -4.59
C GLU A 219 12.54 -17.15 -6.03
N LYS A 220 13.21 -18.29 -6.27
CA LYS A 220 13.72 -18.63 -7.61
C LYS A 220 12.64 -18.70 -8.70
N GLU A 221 11.41 -19.10 -8.35
CA GLU A 221 10.31 -19.23 -9.31
C GLU A 221 9.73 -17.85 -9.63
N LEU A 222 9.58 -17.00 -8.62
CA LEU A 222 9.13 -15.61 -8.79
C LEU A 222 10.14 -14.82 -9.63
N MET A 223 11.43 -14.93 -9.28
CA MET A 223 12.51 -14.30 -10.02
C MET A 223 12.59 -14.77 -11.47
N HIS A 224 12.31 -16.05 -11.73
CA HIS A 224 12.23 -16.58 -13.08
C HIS A 224 11.08 -15.96 -13.88
N CYS A 225 9.86 -15.90 -13.32
CA CYS A 225 8.73 -15.23 -13.96
C CYS A 225 9.05 -13.77 -14.33
N LEU A 226 9.61 -13.01 -13.39
CA LEU A 226 9.95 -11.60 -13.62
C LEU A 226 11.03 -11.46 -14.70
N SER A 227 12.03 -12.36 -14.73
CA SER A 227 13.09 -12.34 -15.73
C SER A 227 12.60 -12.58 -17.16
N GLU A 228 11.55 -13.40 -17.34
CA GLU A 228 10.91 -13.63 -18.64
C GLU A 228 10.14 -12.39 -19.14
N TRP A 229 9.88 -11.42 -18.26
CA TRP A 229 9.22 -10.14 -18.58
C TRP A 229 10.20 -8.96 -18.54
N ASP A 230 11.49 -9.23 -18.71
CA ASP A 230 12.59 -8.26 -18.71
C ASP A 230 12.73 -7.46 -17.40
N LEU A 231 12.10 -7.93 -16.31
CA LEU A 231 12.20 -7.29 -14.99
C LEU A 231 13.24 -8.02 -14.13
N LYS A 232 14.42 -7.41 -14.00
CA LYS A 232 15.50 -7.95 -13.17
C LYS A 232 15.51 -7.30 -11.80
N LEU A 233 14.97 -7.99 -10.81
CA LEU A 233 15.11 -7.59 -9.41
C LEU A 233 16.43 -8.09 -8.85
N ASN A 234 17.11 -7.27 -8.05
CA ASN A 234 18.18 -7.77 -7.21
C ASN A 234 17.61 -8.33 -5.89
N ARG A 235 18.43 -9.11 -5.16
CA ARG A 235 18.00 -9.75 -3.92
C ARG A 235 17.51 -8.75 -2.87
N LYS A 236 18.19 -7.60 -2.73
CA LYS A 236 17.79 -6.55 -1.76
C LYS A 236 16.40 -5.98 -2.09
N GLN A 237 16.13 -5.72 -3.37
CA GLN A 237 14.83 -5.25 -3.84
C GLN A 237 13.74 -6.30 -3.63
N PHE A 238 14.01 -7.57 -3.97
CA PHE A 238 13.08 -8.66 -3.72
C PHE A 238 12.74 -8.75 -2.23
N THR A 239 13.74 -8.69 -1.35
CA THR A 239 13.53 -8.68 0.11
C THR A 239 12.71 -7.48 0.58
N ARG A 240 12.97 -6.26 0.07
CA ARG A 240 12.14 -5.07 0.38
C ARG A 240 10.68 -5.29 -0.02
N TYR A 241 10.45 -5.78 -1.23
CA TYR A 241 9.10 -6.00 -1.75
C TYR A 241 8.33 -7.04 -0.95
N THR A 242 8.94 -8.19 -0.68
CA THR A 242 8.27 -9.23 0.12
C THR A 242 8.05 -8.76 1.55
N TYR A 243 9.01 -8.03 2.14
CA TYR A 243 8.86 -7.43 3.46
C TYR A 243 7.65 -6.50 3.54
N LEU A 244 7.49 -5.58 2.58
CA LEU A 244 6.34 -4.66 2.57
C LEU A 244 5.01 -5.39 2.31
N LEU A 245 4.99 -6.36 1.41
CA LEU A 245 3.80 -7.18 1.16
C LEU A 245 3.38 -7.98 2.41
N GLU A 246 4.34 -8.47 3.21
CA GLU A 246 4.06 -9.13 4.49
C GLU A 246 3.51 -8.14 5.54
N LYS A 247 4.10 -6.93 5.63
CA LYS A 247 3.61 -5.87 6.53
C LYS A 247 2.21 -5.39 6.19
N LEU A 248 1.89 -5.34 4.90
CA LEU A 248 0.55 -5.05 4.39
C LEU A 248 -0.38 -6.26 4.48
N THR A 249 0.07 -7.39 5.03
CA THR A 249 -0.71 -8.64 5.18
C THR A 249 -1.24 -9.21 3.86
N ILE A 250 -0.59 -8.89 2.74
CA ILE A 250 -0.94 -9.38 1.40
C ILE A 250 -0.35 -10.77 1.15
N ILE A 251 0.84 -11.01 1.71
CA ILE A 251 1.51 -12.32 1.67
C ILE A 251 1.94 -12.75 3.08
N GLU A 252 2.25 -14.03 3.22
CA GLU A 252 2.84 -14.66 4.41
C GLU A 252 4.04 -15.51 3.98
N THR A 253 5.00 -15.70 4.88
CA THR A 253 6.12 -16.62 4.70
C THR A 253 6.07 -17.82 5.64
N ILE A 254 6.54 -18.97 5.16
CA ILE A 254 6.70 -20.19 5.96
C ILE A 254 8.10 -20.77 5.71
N ASP A 255 8.85 -20.96 6.78
CA ASP A 255 10.09 -21.73 6.74
C ASP A 255 9.81 -23.20 7.01
N PHE A 256 10.18 -24.07 6.08
CA PHE A 256 10.07 -25.51 6.25
C PHE A 256 11.27 -26.23 5.64
N SER A 257 11.97 -27.02 6.47
CA SER A 257 13.10 -27.84 6.05
C SER A 257 14.25 -27.02 5.43
N GLY A 258 14.52 -25.81 5.95
CA GLY A 258 15.57 -24.92 5.46
C GLY A 258 15.23 -24.13 4.20
N GLN A 259 13.96 -24.13 3.79
CA GLN A 259 13.45 -23.41 2.64
C GLN A 259 12.33 -22.46 3.08
N THR A 260 12.44 -21.19 2.67
CA THR A 260 11.36 -20.20 2.81
C THR A 260 10.40 -20.32 1.64
N TYR A 261 9.11 -20.35 1.95
CA TYR A 261 8.01 -20.34 1.00
C TYR A 261 7.16 -19.09 1.17
N TYR A 262 6.70 -18.52 0.07
CA TYR A 262 5.79 -17.38 0.03
C TYR A 262 4.38 -17.86 -0.33
N LEU A 263 3.38 -17.36 0.40
CA LEU A 263 1.98 -17.73 0.26
C LEU A 263 1.13 -16.45 0.25
N SER A 264 0.04 -16.45 -0.51
CA SER A 264 -0.93 -15.35 -0.48
C SER A 264 -1.83 -15.50 0.74
N THR A 265 -2.14 -14.40 1.41
CA THR A 265 -3.08 -14.40 2.54
C THR A 265 -4.53 -14.53 2.11
N GLY A 266 -4.84 -14.32 0.82
CA GLY A 266 -6.19 -14.36 0.28
C GLY A 266 -6.43 -13.30 -0.80
N ARG A 267 -7.70 -13.06 -1.11
CA ARG A 267 -8.18 -12.04 -2.05
C ARG A 267 -7.78 -10.62 -1.57
N PRO A 268 -7.66 -9.62 -2.46
CA PRO A 268 -8.14 -9.58 -3.86
C PRO A 268 -7.14 -10.10 -4.91
N THR A 269 -7.63 -10.26 -6.16
CA THR A 269 -6.77 -10.45 -7.35
C THR A 269 -6.25 -9.10 -7.78
N PHE A 270 -4.93 -8.95 -7.94
CA PHE A 270 -4.33 -7.65 -8.26
C PHE A 270 -4.06 -7.49 -9.74
N VAL A 271 -3.80 -8.58 -10.46
CA VAL A 271 -3.41 -8.54 -11.88
C VAL A 271 -4.40 -9.30 -12.74
N ARG A 272 -4.92 -8.62 -13.77
CA ARG A 272 -5.60 -9.25 -14.89
C ARG A 272 -4.58 -9.51 -16.00
N TYR A 273 -4.29 -10.79 -16.22
CA TYR A 273 -3.34 -11.22 -17.23
C TYR A 273 -3.95 -11.20 -18.62
N ASP A 274 -3.16 -10.78 -19.59
CA ASP A 274 -3.38 -11.11 -20.99
C ASP A 274 -2.37 -12.18 -21.43
N PHE A 275 -2.68 -12.89 -22.51
CA PHE A 275 -1.89 -14.02 -22.98
C PHE A 275 -1.64 -13.94 -24.47
N LEU A 276 -0.47 -14.43 -24.90
CA LEU A 276 -0.11 -14.52 -26.31
C LEU A 276 -1.10 -15.39 -27.10
N PRO A 277 -1.32 -15.10 -28.40
CA PRO A 277 -2.17 -15.91 -29.25
C PRO A 277 -1.77 -17.39 -29.26
N GLY A 278 -2.76 -18.29 -29.22
CA GLY A 278 -2.53 -19.75 -29.21
C GLY A 278 -2.31 -20.36 -27.81
N THR A 279 -2.28 -19.55 -26.76
CA THR A 279 -2.21 -20.04 -25.36
C THR A 279 -3.47 -20.83 -25.00
N ARG A 280 -3.30 -22.10 -24.59
CA ARG A 280 -4.41 -23.02 -24.30
C ARG A 280 -5.25 -22.63 -23.07
N ASN A 281 -4.58 -22.27 -21.97
CA ASN A 281 -5.24 -21.88 -20.72
C ASN A 281 -5.05 -20.39 -20.50
N ARG A 282 -6.13 -19.62 -20.65
CA ARG A 282 -6.15 -18.16 -20.44
C ARG A 282 -6.96 -17.73 -19.20
N ASP A 283 -7.56 -18.71 -18.52
CA ASP A 283 -8.37 -18.50 -17.33
C ASP A 283 -7.50 -18.65 -16.08
N ARG A 284 -7.46 -17.62 -15.23
CA ARG A 284 -6.62 -17.57 -14.03
C ARG A 284 -6.89 -18.75 -13.10
N ASP A 285 -8.16 -19.08 -12.85
CA ASP A 285 -8.52 -20.17 -11.94
C ASP A 285 -8.15 -21.56 -12.49
N ARG A 286 -8.25 -21.77 -13.82
CA ARG A 286 -7.73 -22.97 -14.48
C ARG A 286 -6.21 -23.07 -14.34
N ILE A 287 -5.49 -21.96 -14.48
CA ILE A 287 -4.03 -21.92 -14.30
C ILE A 287 -3.67 -22.27 -12.85
N LYS A 288 -4.36 -21.69 -11.86
CA LYS A 288 -4.19 -22.02 -10.44
C LYS A 288 -4.39 -23.51 -10.16
N ARG A 289 -5.47 -24.09 -10.68
CA ARG A 289 -5.74 -25.54 -10.55
C ARG A 289 -4.63 -26.38 -11.17
N LEU A 290 -4.17 -26.02 -12.37
CA LEU A 290 -3.08 -26.70 -13.05
C LEU A 290 -1.78 -26.68 -12.23
N PHE A 291 -1.43 -25.55 -11.60
CA PHE A 291 -0.28 -25.47 -10.69
C PHE A 291 -0.46 -26.36 -9.47
N ARG A 292 -1.64 -26.38 -8.85
CA ARG A 292 -1.95 -27.25 -7.70
C ARG A 292 -1.83 -28.74 -8.04
N ASP A 293 -2.37 -29.16 -9.17
CA ASP A 293 -2.32 -30.56 -9.61
C ASP A 293 -0.88 -30.97 -9.94
N THR A 294 -0.13 -30.09 -10.60
CA THR A 294 1.29 -30.32 -10.93
C THR A 294 2.15 -30.37 -9.67
N LEU A 295 1.88 -29.51 -8.69
CA LEU A 295 2.57 -29.49 -7.40
C LEU A 295 2.40 -30.82 -6.67
N ARG A 296 1.16 -31.34 -6.59
CA ARG A 296 0.87 -32.65 -5.97
C ARG A 296 1.62 -33.79 -6.65
N ALA A 297 1.69 -33.78 -7.98
CA ALA A 297 2.34 -34.83 -8.75
C ALA A 297 3.88 -34.77 -8.68
N ARG A 298 4.47 -33.57 -8.69
CA ARG A 298 5.92 -33.38 -8.85
C ARG A 298 6.66 -33.04 -7.56
N ASP A 299 5.99 -32.48 -6.55
CA ASP A 299 6.58 -32.11 -5.26
C ASP A 299 5.58 -32.35 -4.10
N PRO A 300 5.34 -33.63 -3.75
CA PRO A 300 4.36 -34.00 -2.74
C PRO A 300 4.72 -33.46 -1.34
N LYS A 301 6.02 -33.25 -1.05
CA LYS A 301 6.47 -32.67 0.22
C LYS A 301 5.98 -31.23 0.34
N ARG A 302 6.22 -30.40 -0.67
CA ARG A 302 5.77 -29.01 -0.73
C ARG A 302 4.24 -28.91 -0.81
N ALA A 303 3.59 -29.79 -1.58
CA ALA A 303 2.14 -29.90 -1.60
C ALA A 303 1.57 -30.14 -0.19
N GLY A 304 2.16 -31.05 0.59
CA GLY A 304 1.73 -31.31 1.96
C GLY A 304 1.95 -30.12 2.91
N VAL A 305 2.99 -29.29 2.70
CA VAL A 305 3.15 -28.03 3.45
C VAL A 305 2.01 -27.08 3.14
N PHE A 306 1.70 -26.92 1.86
CA PHE A 306 0.63 -26.03 1.40
C PHE A 306 -0.75 -26.48 1.89
N GLU A 307 -1.05 -27.78 1.84
CA GLU A 307 -2.31 -28.33 2.33
C GLU A 307 -2.48 -28.11 3.85
N ARG A 308 -1.41 -28.32 4.64
CA ARG A 308 -1.44 -27.99 6.08
C ARG A 308 -1.65 -26.50 6.34
N TYR A 309 -1.07 -25.64 5.51
CA TYR A 309 -1.31 -24.21 5.59
C TYR A 309 -2.77 -23.85 5.34
N LEU A 310 -3.34 -24.34 4.24
CA LEU A 310 -4.74 -24.08 3.88
C LEU A 310 -5.71 -24.56 4.96
N LEU A 311 -5.49 -25.76 5.51
CA LEU A 311 -6.31 -26.29 6.61
C LEU A 311 -6.25 -25.42 7.87
N ARG A 312 -5.09 -24.83 8.18
CA ARG A 312 -4.96 -23.90 9.32
C ARG A 312 -5.70 -22.59 9.06
N LYS A 313 -5.61 -22.04 7.84
CA LYS A 313 -6.37 -20.84 7.44
C LYS A 313 -7.88 -21.07 7.57
N GLU A 314 -8.38 -22.22 7.09
CA GLU A 314 -9.81 -22.58 7.19
C GLU A 314 -10.28 -22.73 8.65
N ALA A 315 -9.44 -23.29 9.53
CA ALA A 315 -9.76 -23.43 10.95
C ALA A 315 -9.79 -22.09 11.73
N VAL A 316 -9.12 -21.06 11.23
CA VAL A 316 -9.03 -19.73 11.85
C VAL A 316 -10.01 -18.74 11.23
N ALA A 317 -10.52 -19.00 10.03
CA ALA A 317 -11.54 -18.16 9.39
C ALA A 317 -12.81 -18.14 10.25
N PRO A 318 -13.36 -16.96 10.61
CA PRO A 318 -14.63 -16.91 11.32
C PRO A 318 -15.69 -17.61 10.47
N SER A 319 -16.51 -18.45 11.10
CA SER A 319 -17.70 -19.03 10.48
C SER A 319 -18.71 -17.92 10.17
N HIS A 320 -18.52 -17.22 9.06
CA HIS A 320 -19.51 -16.30 8.53
C HIS A 320 -20.52 -17.12 7.72
N ALA A 321 -21.59 -17.52 8.41
CA ALA A 321 -22.88 -17.90 7.82
C ALA A 321 -23.84 -16.72 7.94
#